data_AF-A0ABD1GBH7-F1
#
_entry.id   AF-A0ABD1GBH7-F1
#
_cell.length_a   1.000
_cell.length_b   1.000
_cell.length_c   1.000
_cell.angle_alpha   90.00
_cell.angle_beta   90.00
_cell.angle_gamma   90.00
#
_symmetry.space_group_name_H-M   'P 1'
#
loop_
_entity.id
_entity.type
_entity.pdbx_description
1 polymer ?
#
loop_
_entity_poly.entity_id
_entity_poly.type
_entity_poly.pdbx_seq_one_letter_code
_entity_poly.pdbx_strand_id
1 'polypeptide(L)'
;MHGMDLINSPTQHVNSANNDKQTPTTRGGSLKRKNETTDGAMMEFLANLHVETNSCLDFISARIGYEFDFGKARQEVFDKLGDVDGLTLDQRYELCDILGDKSQRLEVFMGMPVHARLGYVLRLIDHNN
;
A
#
# COMPACT_ATOMS: atom_id res chain seq x y z
N MET A 1 -9.65 50.82 20.01
CA MET A 1 -10.68 51.26 20.97
C MET A 1 -11.99 51.39 20.19
N HIS A 2 -12.95 50.49 20.44
CA HIS A 2 -14.37 50.54 20.03
C HIS A 2 -14.69 50.57 18.51
N GLY A 3 -15.65 49.83 17.96
CA GLY A 3 -16.68 48.97 18.54
C GLY A 3 -17.44 48.23 17.42
N MET A 4 -18.01 47.09 17.78
CA MET A 4 -19.04 46.37 17.01
C MET A 4 -20.33 47.21 17.00
N ASP A 5 -21.11 47.13 15.93
CA ASP A 5 -22.58 47.20 16.03
C ASP A 5 -23.26 46.37 14.95
N LEU A 6 -24.36 45.77 15.37
CA LEU A 6 -25.14 44.69 14.79
C LEU A 6 -26.51 45.26 14.33
N ILE A 7 -27.16 44.58 13.37
CA ILE A 7 -28.63 44.38 13.21
C ILE A 7 -29.47 45.33 12.30
N ASN A 8 -30.18 44.68 11.34
CA ASN A 8 -31.50 44.89 10.69
C ASN A 8 -31.93 46.26 10.12
N SER A 9 -32.82 46.41 9.13
CA SER A 9 -33.61 45.63 8.15
C SER A 9 -34.33 46.72 7.27
N PRO A 10 -35.46 46.50 6.58
CA PRO A 10 -35.63 45.96 5.23
C PRO A 10 -36.30 46.97 4.26
N THR A 11 -36.20 46.75 2.93
CA THR A 11 -37.16 47.40 2.00
C THR A 11 -37.60 46.45 0.90
N GLN A 12 -38.93 46.32 0.85
CA GLN A 12 -39.77 45.56 -0.06
C GLN A 12 -39.68 46.12 -1.50
N HIS A 13 -39.73 45.24 -2.51
CA HIS A 13 -40.34 45.63 -3.78
C HIS A 13 -41.31 44.54 -4.25
N VAL A 14 -42.50 45.01 -4.55
CA VAL A 14 -43.71 44.28 -4.90
C VAL A 14 -43.78 44.10 -6.43
N ASN A 15 -44.50 43.07 -6.86
CA ASN A 15 -45.11 42.77 -8.18
C ASN A 15 -44.74 41.35 -8.63
N SER A 16 -45.63 40.50 -9.15
CA SER A 16 -46.91 40.74 -9.80
C SER A 16 -47.81 39.51 -9.62
N ALA A 17 -49.10 39.75 -9.38
CA ALA A 17 -50.14 38.74 -9.32
C ALA A 17 -50.35 38.07 -10.70
N ASN A 18 -50.60 36.76 -10.70
CA ASN A 18 -51.22 36.07 -11.83
C ASN A 18 -52.36 35.19 -11.31
N ASN A 19 -53.51 35.32 -11.97
CA ASN A 19 -54.81 34.75 -11.61
C ASN A 19 -54.92 33.23 -11.81
N ASP A 20 -55.53 32.60 -10.81
CA ASP A 20 -56.52 31.51 -10.79
C ASP A 20 -56.67 30.54 -11.98
N LYS A 21 -56.56 29.24 -11.66
CA LYS A 21 -57.68 28.28 -11.73
C LYS A 21 -57.34 26.95 -11.06
N GLN A 22 -58.16 26.56 -10.08
CA GLN A 22 -58.17 25.25 -9.42
C GLN A 22 -58.80 24.17 -10.31
N THR A 23 -58.33 22.92 -10.19
CA THR A 23 -59.17 21.76 -9.83
C THR A 23 -58.30 20.58 -9.31
N PRO A 24 -58.82 19.75 -8.39
CA PRO A 24 -58.07 18.72 -7.66
C PRO A 24 -58.23 17.32 -8.29
N THR A 25 -57.63 16.31 -7.62
CA THR A 25 -57.65 14.85 -7.85
C THR A 25 -56.46 14.36 -8.71
N THR A 26 -55.73 13.28 -8.41
CA THR A 26 -55.98 12.10 -7.60
C THR A 26 -54.64 11.57 -7.06
N ARG A 27 -54.69 10.96 -5.87
CA ARG A 27 -53.60 10.21 -5.25
C ARG A 27 -53.07 9.15 -6.24
N GLY A 28 -51.78 9.24 -6.53
CA GLY A 28 -51.02 8.20 -7.21
C GLY A 28 -49.63 8.21 -6.62
N GLY A 29 -49.50 7.73 -5.38
CA GLY A 29 -48.21 7.37 -4.80
C GLY A 29 -47.63 6.21 -5.58
N SER A 30 -47.11 6.49 -6.77
CA SER A 30 -46.18 5.60 -7.45
C SER A 30 -44.92 5.66 -6.63
N LEU A 31 -44.82 4.75 -5.66
CA LEU A 31 -43.55 4.25 -5.16
C LEU A 31 -42.71 3.94 -6.40
N LYS A 32 -41.86 4.90 -6.78
CA LYS A 32 -40.74 4.65 -7.67
C LYS A 32 -39.92 3.60 -6.95
N ARG A 33 -40.16 2.32 -7.26
CA ARG A 33 -39.15 1.30 -7.01
C ARG A 33 -37.91 1.84 -7.69
N LYS A 34 -36.91 2.18 -6.88
CA LYS A 34 -35.55 2.41 -7.33
C LYS A 34 -35.13 1.08 -7.94
N ASN A 35 -35.44 0.88 -9.22
CA ASN A 35 -34.67 -0.05 -10.02
C ASN A 35 -33.25 0.47 -9.83
N GLU A 36 -32.38 -0.30 -9.19
CA GLU A 36 -30.96 -0.14 -9.39
C GLU A 36 -30.79 -0.10 -10.91
N THR A 37 -30.56 1.10 -11.44
CA THR A 37 -30.51 1.30 -12.86
C THR A 37 -29.33 0.48 -13.35
N THR A 38 -29.44 -0.15 -14.51
CA THR A 38 -28.32 -0.89 -15.12
C THR A 38 -27.04 -0.04 -15.13
N ASP A 39 -27.19 1.28 -15.27
CA ASP A 39 -26.11 2.27 -15.14
C ASP A 39 -25.46 2.30 -13.74
N GLY A 40 -26.25 2.20 -12.66
CA GLY A 40 -25.74 2.12 -11.30
C GLY A 40 -24.93 0.84 -11.07
N ALA A 41 -25.45 -0.30 -11.54
CA ALA A 41 -24.73 -1.57 -11.46
C ALA A 41 -23.46 -1.57 -12.32
N MET A 42 -23.48 -0.93 -13.49
CA MET A 42 -22.30 -0.76 -14.34
C MET A 42 -21.26 0.14 -13.65
N MET A 43 -21.67 1.26 -13.07
CA MET A 43 -20.76 2.15 -12.34
C MET A 43 -20.14 1.47 -11.11
N GLU A 44 -20.92 0.67 -10.39
CA GLU A 44 -20.42 -0.14 -9.28
C GLU A 44 -19.42 -1.19 -9.75
N PHE A 45 -19.71 -1.90 -10.85
CA PHE A 45 -18.76 -2.82 -11.46
C PHE A 45 -17.46 -2.13 -11.86
N LEU A 46 -17.52 -0.96 -12.51
CA LEU A 46 -16.34 -0.19 -12.89
C LEU A 46 -15.55 0.30 -11.67
N ALA A 47 -16.23 0.73 -10.62
CA ALA A 47 -15.59 1.13 -9.37
C ALA A 47 -14.87 -0.06 -8.72
N ASN A 48 -15.52 -1.22 -8.62
CA ASN A 48 -14.94 -2.44 -8.07
C ASN A 48 -13.77 -2.93 -8.93
N LEU A 49 -13.92 -2.93 -10.26
CA LEU A 49 -12.86 -3.31 -11.20
C LEU A 49 -11.62 -2.42 -11.03
N HIS A 50 -11.81 -1.11 -10.86
CA HIS A 50 -10.72 -0.17 -10.61
C HIS A 50 -10.02 -0.45 -9.27
N VAL A 51 -10.80 -0.70 -8.21
CA VAL A 51 -10.25 -1.04 -6.87
C VAL A 51 -9.46 -2.34 -6.91
N GLU A 52 -10.01 -3.40 -7.52
CA GLU A 52 -9.34 -4.70 -7.63
C GLU A 52 -8.07 -4.62 -8.47
N THR A 53 -8.13 -3.89 -9.60
CA THR A 53 -6.97 -3.70 -10.47
C THR A 53 -5.84 -2.99 -9.73
N ASN A 54 -6.13 -1.88 -9.06
CA ASN A 54 -5.11 -1.15 -8.31
C ASN A 54 -4.57 -1.97 -7.14
N SER A 55 -5.42 -2.70 -6.43
CA SER A 55 -5.00 -3.58 -5.33
C SER A 55 -4.04 -4.67 -5.82
N CYS A 56 -4.31 -5.24 -7.00
CA CYS A 56 -3.42 -6.21 -7.63
C CYS A 56 -2.09 -5.58 -8.06
N LEU A 57 -2.12 -4.37 -8.65
CA LEU A 57 -0.91 -3.63 -9.02
C LEU A 57 -0.04 -3.29 -7.80
N ASP A 58 -0.65 -2.84 -6.70
CA ASP A 58 0.04 -2.57 -5.45
C ASP A 58 0.69 -3.83 -4.88
N PHE A 59 -0.02 -4.95 -4.89
CA PHE A 59 0.53 -6.25 -4.47
C PHE A 59 1.71 -6.69 -5.32
N ILE A 60 1.60 -6.59 -6.65
CA ILE A 60 2.69 -6.95 -7.57
C ILE A 60 3.88 -6.01 -7.37
N SER A 61 3.64 -4.70 -7.24
CA SER A 61 4.68 -3.70 -7.01
C SER A 61 5.44 -3.97 -5.71
N ALA A 62 4.73 -4.21 -4.61
CA ALA A 62 5.32 -4.56 -3.32
C ALA A 62 6.12 -5.87 -3.39
N ARG A 63 5.59 -6.88 -4.08
CA ARG A 63 6.27 -8.16 -4.25
C ARG A 63 7.56 -8.03 -5.05
N ILE A 64 7.53 -7.32 -6.18
CA ILE A 64 8.72 -7.08 -7.00
C ILE A 64 9.76 -6.29 -6.22
N GLY A 65 9.33 -5.26 -5.47
CA GLY A 65 10.22 -4.47 -4.60
C GLY A 65 10.91 -5.37 -3.55
N TYR A 66 10.13 -6.20 -2.86
CA TYR A 66 10.67 -7.15 -1.88
C TYR A 66 11.66 -8.15 -2.50
N GLU A 67 11.32 -8.76 -3.63
CA GLU A 67 12.20 -9.72 -4.31
C GLU A 67 13.50 -9.05 -4.81
N PHE A 68 13.42 -7.81 -5.29
CA PHE A 68 14.58 -7.02 -5.69
C PHE A 68 15.48 -6.66 -4.51
N ASP A 69 14.90 -6.16 -3.42
CA ASP A 69 15.63 -5.81 -2.19
C ASP A 69 16.31 -7.05 -1.60
N PHE A 70 15.64 -8.20 -1.62
CA PHE A 70 16.22 -9.48 -1.20
C PHE A 70 17.38 -9.91 -2.10
N GLY A 71 17.26 -9.71 -3.42
CA GLY A 71 18.35 -9.95 -4.37
C GLY A 71 19.57 -9.07 -4.07
N LYS A 72 19.36 -7.78 -3.82
CA LYS A 72 20.42 -6.84 -3.44
C LYS A 72 21.08 -7.23 -2.12
N ALA A 73 20.31 -7.62 -1.12
CA ALA A 73 20.84 -8.09 0.16
C ALA A 73 21.72 -9.34 -0.02
N ARG A 74 21.29 -10.32 -0.83
CA ARG A 74 22.10 -11.52 -1.10
C ARG A 74 23.41 -11.17 -1.84
N GLN A 75 23.37 -10.22 -2.79
CA GLN A 75 24.58 -9.74 -3.45
C GLN A 75 25.56 -9.10 -2.46
N GLU A 76 25.07 -8.24 -1.57
CA GLU A 76 25.90 -7.60 -0.53
C GLU A 76 26.51 -8.64 0.43
N VAL A 77 25.75 -9.67 0.82
CA VAL A 77 26.27 -10.79 1.63
C VAL A 77 27.40 -11.51 0.90
N PHE A 78 27.20 -11.82 -0.38
CA PHE A 78 28.21 -12.50 -1.19
C PHE A 78 29.51 -11.69 -1.26
N ASP A 79 29.42 -10.39 -1.51
CA ASP A 79 30.57 -9.50 -1.57
C ASP A 79 31.32 -9.48 -0.22
N LYS A 80 30.59 -9.46 0.91
CA LYS A 80 31.21 -9.50 2.25
C LYS A 80 31.87 -10.83 2.56
N LEU A 81 31.34 -11.95 2.07
CA LEU A 81 32.01 -13.25 2.14
C LEU A 81 33.24 -13.30 1.22
N GLY A 82 33.26 -12.46 0.18
CA GLY A 82 34.40 -12.20 -0.70
C GLY A 82 35.68 -11.82 0.05
N ASP A 83 35.52 -11.00 1.09
CA ASP A 83 36.60 -10.47 1.95
C ASP A 83 37.11 -11.48 2.99
N VAL A 84 36.48 -12.65 3.10
CA VAL A 84 36.89 -13.68 4.07
C VAL A 84 37.85 -14.66 3.39
N ASP A 85 39.12 -14.57 3.79
CA ASP A 85 40.17 -15.51 3.38
C ASP A 85 39.87 -16.93 3.86
N GLY A 86 40.20 -17.93 3.03
CA GLY A 86 40.06 -19.35 3.38
C GLY A 86 38.72 -20.00 3.04
N LEU A 87 37.74 -19.24 2.51
CA LEU A 87 36.51 -19.80 1.96
C LEU A 87 36.67 -20.26 0.52
N THR A 88 36.15 -21.44 0.21
CA THR A 88 35.95 -21.87 -1.18
C THR A 88 34.72 -21.19 -1.78
N LEU A 89 34.61 -21.21 -3.12
CA LEU A 89 33.47 -20.62 -3.81
C LEU A 89 32.15 -21.35 -3.46
N ASP A 90 32.17 -22.67 -3.36
CA ASP A 90 31.00 -23.47 -2.98
C ASP A 90 30.51 -23.13 -1.57
N GLN A 91 31.43 -22.98 -0.61
CA GLN A 91 31.11 -22.54 0.74
C GLN A 91 30.50 -21.14 0.74
N ARG A 92 30.98 -20.23 -0.12
CA ARG A 92 30.40 -18.88 -0.24
C ARG A 92 28.96 -18.93 -0.75
N TYR A 93 28.64 -19.80 -1.70
CA TYR A 93 27.26 -19.95 -2.18
C TYR A 93 26.34 -20.44 -1.06
N GLU A 94 26.73 -21.51 -0.35
CA GLU A 94 25.96 -22.06 0.76
C GLU A 94 25.76 -21.02 1.88
N LEU A 95 26.82 -20.31 2.24
CA LEU A 95 26.75 -19.25 3.25
C LEU A 95 25.88 -18.08 2.83
N CYS A 96 25.83 -17.76 1.54
CA CYS A 96 24.96 -16.71 1.03
C CYS A 96 23.48 -17.04 1.28
N ASP A 97 23.10 -18.32 1.12
CA ASP A 97 21.75 -18.78 1.42
C ASP A 97 21.49 -18.83 2.92
N ILE A 98 22.44 -19.32 3.72
CA ILE A 98 22.32 -19.39 5.17
C ILE A 98 22.18 -18.00 5.82
N LEU A 99 23.00 -17.04 5.39
CA LEU A 99 23.03 -15.68 5.94
C LEU A 99 21.95 -14.79 5.35
N GLY A 100 21.57 -14.99 4.08
CA GLY A 100 20.49 -14.27 3.43
C GLY A 100 19.11 -14.57 4.02
N ASP A 101 18.90 -15.80 4.50
CA ASP A 101 17.62 -16.21 5.13
C ASP A 101 17.48 -15.71 6.57
N LYS A 102 18.59 -15.48 7.30
CA LYS A 102 18.59 -15.19 8.74
C LYS A 102 19.38 -13.92 9.06
N SER A 103 18.68 -12.79 9.08
CA SER A 103 19.28 -11.47 9.36
C SER A 103 20.12 -11.43 10.64
N GLN A 104 19.72 -12.12 11.71
CA GLN A 104 20.48 -12.14 12.96
C GLN A 104 21.87 -12.80 12.80
N ARG A 105 22.00 -13.82 11.94
CA ARG A 105 23.30 -14.46 11.67
C ARG A 105 24.21 -13.52 10.89
N LEU A 106 23.65 -12.77 9.96
CA LEU A 106 24.36 -11.75 9.21
C LEU A 106 24.82 -10.59 10.12
N GLU A 107 23.96 -10.11 11.02
CA GLU A 107 24.31 -9.07 12.00
C GLU A 107 25.50 -9.49 12.87
N VAL A 108 25.48 -10.73 13.37
CA VAL A 108 26.59 -11.29 14.16
C VAL A 108 27.86 -11.34 13.32
N PHE A 109 27.80 -11.84 12.08
CA PHE A 109 28.93 -11.88 11.15
C PHE A 109 29.54 -10.49 10.90
N MET A 110 28.68 -9.50 10.66
CA MET A 110 29.11 -8.12 10.39
C MET A 110 29.74 -7.44 11.62
N GLY A 111 29.26 -7.77 12.83
CA GLY A 111 29.80 -7.25 14.09
C GLY A 111 31.11 -7.90 14.54
N MET A 112 31.53 -9.02 13.93
CA MET A 112 32.73 -9.74 14.32
C MET A 112 34.02 -9.13 13.76
N PRO A 113 35.13 -9.20 14.51
CA PRO A 113 36.44 -8.84 14.00
C PRO A 113 36.86 -9.83 12.89
N VAL A 114 37.61 -9.33 11.90
CA VAL A 114 37.93 -10.06 10.65
C VAL A 114 38.50 -11.46 10.92
N HIS A 115 39.42 -11.59 11.89
CA HIS A 115 40.07 -12.85 12.22
C HIS A 115 39.12 -13.93 12.79
N ALA A 116 37.95 -13.54 13.33
CA ALA A 116 36.97 -14.47 13.87
C ALA A 116 35.92 -14.92 12.83
N ARG A 117 35.82 -14.21 11.70
CA ARG A 117 34.75 -14.41 10.71
C ARG A 117 34.78 -15.79 10.07
N LEU A 118 35.97 -16.25 9.64
CA LEU A 118 36.13 -17.56 8.99
C LEU A 118 35.62 -18.70 9.89
N GLY A 119 36.05 -18.73 11.15
CA GLY A 119 35.63 -19.77 12.09
C GLY A 119 34.10 -19.77 12.33
N TYR A 120 33.49 -18.59 12.41
CA TYR A 120 32.05 -18.48 12.57
C TYR A 120 31.27 -19.02 11.37
N VAL A 121 31.67 -18.65 10.15
CA VAL A 121 30.95 -19.07 8.95
C VAL A 121 31.14 -20.56 8.66
N LEU A 122 32.31 -21.13 8.89
CA LEU A 122 32.51 -22.58 8.79
C LEU A 122 31.62 -23.34 9.79
N ARG A 123 31.51 -22.84 11.02
CA ARG A 123 30.57 -23.39 12.01
C ARG A 123 29.12 -23.32 11.52
N LEU A 124 28.72 -22.28 10.76
CA LEU A 124 27.36 -22.21 10.23
C LEU A 124 27.08 -23.31 9.20
N ILE A 125 28.04 -23.62 8.33
CA ILE A 125 27.94 -24.72 7.35
C ILE A 125 27.82 -26.06 8.09
N ASP A 126 28.66 -26.28 9.10
CA ASP A 126 28.66 -27.53 9.87
C ASP A 126 27.33 -27.79 10.61
N HIS A 127 26.60 -26.73 10.99
CA HIS A 127 25.30 -26.84 11.69
C HIS A 127 24.10 -26.79 10.74
N ASN A 128 24.31 -26.68 9.43
CA ASN A 128 23.26 -26.61 8.41
C ASN A 128 23.14 -27.89 7.56
N ASN A 129 24.10 -28.81 7.69
CA ASN A 129 24.09 -30.17 7.14
C ASN A 129 23.66 -31.20 8.19
#